data_AF-A0A1M3DV62-F1
#
_entry.id   AF-A0A1M3DV62-F1
#
_cell.length_a   1.000
_cell.length_b   1.000
_cell.length_c   1.000
_cell.angle_alpha   90.00
_cell.angle_beta   90.00
_cell.angle_gamma   90.00
#
_symmetry.space_group_name_H-M   'P 1'
#
loop_
_entity.id
_entity.type
_entity.pdbx_description
1 polymer ?
#
loop_
_entity_poly.entity_id
_entity_poly.type
_entity_poly.pdbx_seq_one_letter_code
_entity_poly.pdbx_strand_id
1 'polypeptide(L)'
;MIRLTEKAPDLIKIEIKMHLPYEDIFRFLIGRGYEVMPWLWKYEDETFPGGTTQHESWTFTACKDGEKQSEKTLYLKVFEKEIKDFLKEF
;
A
#
# COMPACT_ATOMS: atom_id res chain seq x y z
N MET A 1 5.71 -18.11 -2.34
CA MET A 1 6.60 -18.90 -1.45
C MET A 1 6.40 -18.42 -0.03
N ILE A 2 6.12 -19.32 0.90
CA ILE A 2 6.04 -19.04 2.34
C ILE A 2 7.17 -19.81 3.01
N ARG A 3 7.99 -19.14 3.82
CA ARG A 3 9.10 -19.75 4.57
C ARG A 3 8.94 -19.43 6.05
N LEU A 4 9.05 -20.47 6.87
CA LEU A 4 8.99 -20.40 8.33
C LEU A 4 10.36 -20.80 8.88
N THR A 5 10.88 -20.03 9.82
CA THR A 5 12.11 -20.37 10.54
C THR A 5 11.95 -20.08 12.03
N GLU A 6 12.33 -21.02 12.88
CA GLU A 6 12.44 -20.80 14.33
C GLU A 6 13.58 -19.82 14.64
N LYS A 7 13.32 -18.88 15.54
CA LYS A 7 14.28 -17.94 16.12
C LYS A 7 14.23 -18.06 17.63
N ALA A 8 15.37 -18.35 18.26
CA ALA A 8 15.49 -18.33 19.71
C ALA A 8 15.22 -16.91 20.28
N PRO A 9 14.67 -16.77 21.50
CA PRO A 9 14.28 -17.86 22.39
C PRO A 9 12.94 -18.52 22.03
N ASP A 10 11.92 -17.76 21.57
CA ASP A 10 10.57 -18.29 21.27
C ASP A 10 9.86 -17.50 20.16
N LEU A 11 10.55 -17.20 19.05
CA LEU A 11 9.99 -16.45 17.92
C LEU A 11 9.90 -17.31 16.67
N ILE A 12 8.80 -17.21 15.92
CA ILE A 12 8.70 -17.77 14.57
C ILE A 12 8.85 -16.61 13.58
N LYS A 13 9.86 -16.67 12.71
CA LYS A 13 10.00 -15.72 11.60
C LYS A 13 9.26 -16.29 10.39
N ILE A 14 8.33 -15.49 9.86
CA ILE A 14 7.56 -15.79 8.65
C ILE A 14 8.05 -14.87 7.51
N GLU A 15 8.44 -15.44 6.38
CA GLU A 15 8.76 -14.72 5.15
C GLU A 15 7.78 -15.13 4.04
N ILE A 16 7.05 -14.16 3.50
CA ILE A 16 6.05 -14.38 2.45
C ILE A 16 6.47 -13.61 1.20
N LYS A 17 6.68 -14.34 0.10
CA LYS A 17 6.81 -13.77 -1.25
C LYS A 17 5.61 -14.17 -2.08
N MET A 18 4.86 -13.18 -2.57
CA MET A 18 3.66 -13.38 -3.38
C MET A 18 3.62 -12.37 -4.54
N HIS A 19 2.97 -12.78 -5.62
CA HIS A 19 2.59 -11.91 -6.71
C HIS A 19 1.07 -11.81 -6.68
N LEU A 20 0.54 -10.60 -6.48
CA LEU A 20 -0.89 -10.34 -6.44
C LEU A 20 -1.29 -9.48 -7.63
N PRO A 21 -2.37 -9.83 -8.35
CA PRO A 21 -3.06 -8.92 -9.24
C PRO A 21 -3.56 -7.67 -8.49
N TYR A 22 -3.61 -6.54 -9.18
CA TYR A 22 -4.18 -5.30 -8.63
C TYR A 22 -5.63 -5.48 -8.15
N GLU A 23 -6.41 -6.29 -8.87
CA GLU A 23 -7.80 -6.58 -8.52
C GLU A 23 -7.95 -7.22 -7.14
N ASP A 24 -7.04 -8.11 -6.75
CA ASP A 24 -7.11 -8.80 -5.45
C ASP A 24 -6.81 -7.82 -4.31
N ILE A 25 -5.88 -6.89 -4.53
CA ILE A 25 -5.60 -5.80 -3.58
C ILE A 25 -6.83 -4.91 -3.43
N PHE A 26 -7.49 -4.55 -4.54
CA PHE A 26 -8.69 -3.71 -4.49
C PHE A 26 -9.85 -4.42 -3.80
N ARG A 27 -10.10 -5.71 -4.11
CA ARG A 27 -11.13 -6.50 -3.44
C ARG A 27 -10.89 -6.60 -1.94
N PHE A 28 -9.64 -6.79 -1.52
CA PHE A 28 -9.29 -6.81 -0.10
C PHE A 28 -9.60 -5.47 0.58
N LEU A 29 -9.20 -4.35 -0.03
CA LEU A 29 -9.45 -3.01 0.51
C LEU A 29 -10.95 -2.67 0.56
N ILE A 30 -11.70 -3.00 -0.51
CA ILE A 30 -13.15 -2.82 -0.56
C ILE A 30 -13.83 -3.67 0.52
N GLY A 31 -13.40 -4.92 0.72
CA GLY A 31 -13.89 -5.79 1.79
C GLY A 31 -13.62 -5.26 3.20
N ARG A 32 -12.61 -4.39 3.37
CA ARG A 32 -12.27 -3.69 4.62
C ARG A 32 -13.03 -2.35 4.78
N GLY A 33 -13.92 -2.01 3.85
CA GLY A 33 -14.73 -0.79 3.88
C GLY A 33 -14.02 0.46 3.32
N TYR A 34 -12.99 0.27 2.50
CA TYR A 34 -12.36 1.37 1.76
C TYR A 34 -13.02 1.55 0.39
N GLU A 35 -13.17 2.80 -0.03
CA GLU A 35 -13.48 3.16 -1.40
C GLU A 35 -12.19 3.35 -2.18
N VAL A 36 -12.02 2.57 -3.26
CA VAL A 36 -10.85 2.66 -4.13
C VAL A 36 -11.16 3.57 -5.31
N MET A 37 -10.45 4.70 -5.40
CA MET A 37 -10.70 5.73 -6.40
C MET A 37 -9.42 6.09 -7.16
N PRO A 38 -9.50 6.38 -8.47
CA PRO A 38 -8.36 6.89 -9.22
C PRO A 38 -7.95 8.26 -8.68
N TRP A 39 -6.65 8.53 -8.68
CA TRP A 39 -6.07 9.77 -8.20
C TRP A 39 -4.90 10.19 -9.10
N LEU A 40 -4.90 11.45 -9.52
CA LEU A 40 -3.78 12.03 -10.25
C LEU A 40 -2.75 12.52 -9.24
N TRP A 41 -1.71 11.71 -9.02
CA TRP A 41 -0.62 12.10 -8.14
C TRP A 41 0.31 13.07 -8.89
N LYS A 42 0.44 14.28 -8.35
CA LYS A 42 1.34 15.30 -8.85
C LYS A 42 2.44 15.54 -7.83
N TYR A 43 3.69 15.46 -8.26
CA TYR A 43 4.83 15.75 -7.39
C TYR A 43 5.87 16.57 -8.14
N GLU A 44 6.61 17.36 -7.37
CA GLU A 44 7.70 18.19 -7.87
C GLU A 44 9.03 17.45 -7.67
N ASP A 45 9.85 17.42 -8.71
CA ASP A 45 11.20 16.89 -8.68
C ASP A 45 12.18 18.06 -8.84
N GLU A 46 12.90 18.35 -7.75
CA GLU A 46 13.93 19.40 -7.69
C GLU A 46 15.30 18.91 -8.18
N THR A 47 15.44 17.61 -8.50
CA THR A 47 16.72 17.03 -8.95
C THR A 47 16.95 17.20 -10.44
N PHE A 48 15.98 17.75 -11.17
CA PHE A 48 16.09 17.98 -12.60
C PHE A 48 17.16 19.05 -12.90
N PRO A 49 18.12 18.78 -13.81
CA PRO A 49 19.13 19.76 -14.17
C PRO A 49 18.48 21.03 -14.74
N GLY A 50 18.51 22.13 -13.99
CA GLY A 50 18.01 23.44 -14.42
C GLY A 50 16.71 23.93 -13.77
N GLY A 51 16.16 23.23 -12.77
CA GLY A 51 15.04 23.75 -11.97
C GLY A 51 14.08 22.67 -11.45
N THR A 52 12.88 23.09 -11.06
CA THR A 52 11.80 22.19 -10.62
C THR A 52 11.02 21.65 -11.82
N THR A 53 10.90 20.33 -11.94
CA THR A 53 10.01 19.67 -12.91
C THR A 53 8.77 19.13 -12.21
N GLN A 54 7.62 19.21 -12.87
CA GLN A 54 6.38 18.59 -12.40
C GLN A 54 6.19 17.22 -13.06
N HIS A 55 5.91 16.22 -12.23
CA HIS A 55 5.55 14.89 -12.67
C HIS A 55 4.10 14.59 -12.31
N GLU A 56 3.42 13.92 -13.23
CA GLU A 56 2.05 13.45 -13.02
C GLU A 56 2.00 11.94 -13.27
N SER A 57 1.37 11.21 -12.36
CA SER A 57 1.17 9.78 -12.48
C SER A 57 -0.23 9.40 -12.00
N TRP A 58 -0.96 8.68 -12.85
CA TRP A 58 -2.25 8.11 -12.47
C TRP A 58 -2.04 6.92 -11.54
N THR A 59 -2.69 6.96 -10.39
CA THR A 59 -2.63 5.91 -9.38
C THR A 59 -4.01 5.75 -8.74
N PHE A 60 -4.10 4.93 -7.69
CA PHE A 60 -5.31 4.73 -6.92
C PHE A 60 -5.10 5.13 -5.45
N THR A 61 -6.17 5.54 -4.83
CA THR A 61 -6.26 5.79 -3.39
C THR A 61 -7.33 4.91 -2.81
N ALA A 62 -7.17 4.54 -1.54
CA ALA A 62 -8.15 3.80 -0.76
C ALA A 62 -8.51 4.66 0.46
N CYS A 63 -9.71 5.22 0.45
CA CYS A 63 -10.20 6.16 1.45
C CYS A 63 -11.38 5.56 2.22
N LYS A 64 -11.47 5.83 3.53
CA LYS A 64 -12.72 5.61 4.25
C LYS A 64 -13.71 6.76 3.99
N ASP A 65 -14.96 6.56 4.37
CA ASP A 65 -16.00 7.57 4.19
C ASP A 65 -15.57 8.93 4.81
N GLY A 66 -15.67 9.99 4.00
CA GLY A 66 -15.22 11.34 4.34
C GLY A 66 -13.71 11.59 4.33
N GLU A 67 -12.87 10.59 4.05
CA GLU A 67 -11.41 10.76 3.97
C GLU A 67 -10.98 11.31 2.60
N LYS A 68 -10.07 12.29 2.61
CA LYS A 68 -9.59 12.93 1.37
C LYS A 68 -8.48 12.10 0.71
N GLN A 69 -8.49 12.08 -0.62
CA GLN A 69 -7.39 11.52 -1.41
C GLN A 69 -6.09 12.29 -1.15
N SER A 70 -5.02 11.55 -0.84
CA SER A 70 -3.69 12.09 -0.56
C SER A 70 -2.63 11.01 -0.71
N GLU A 71 -1.36 11.40 -0.61
CA GLU A 71 -0.25 10.44 -0.61
C GLU A 71 -0.28 9.43 0.54
N LYS A 72 -1.00 9.75 1.63
CA LYS A 72 -1.17 8.86 2.77
C LYS A 72 -2.23 7.78 2.51
N THR A 73 -3.17 8.08 1.61
CA THR A 73 -4.26 7.17 1.24
C THR A 73 -3.99 6.42 -0.05
N LEU A 74 -2.74 6.44 -0.57
CA LEU A 74 -2.34 5.58 -1.69
C LEU A 74 -2.64 4.11 -1.39
N TYR A 75 -3.29 3.42 -2.34
CA TYR A 75 -3.83 2.08 -2.12
C TYR A 75 -2.76 1.08 -1.62
N LEU A 76 -1.52 1.16 -2.13
CA LEU A 76 -0.42 0.29 -1.69
C LEU A 76 -0.02 0.54 -0.23
N LYS A 77 0.03 1.81 0.20
CA LYS A 77 0.37 2.15 1.60
C LYS A 77 -0.73 1.70 2.55
N VAL A 78 -1.98 1.90 2.15
CA VAL A 78 -3.15 1.44 2.91
C VAL A 78 -3.15 -0.08 2.99
N PHE A 79 -2.94 -0.78 1.86
CA PHE A 79 -2.86 -2.23 1.83
C PHE A 79 -1.73 -2.78 2.71
N GLU A 80 -0.54 -2.19 2.64
CA GLU A 80 0.61 -2.58 3.47
C GLU A 80 0.29 -2.45 4.97
N LYS A 81 -0.37 -1.36 5.37
CA LYS A 81 -0.82 -1.17 6.75
C LYS A 81 -1.82 -2.25 7.15
N GLU A 82 -2.87 -2.43 6.35
CA GLU A 82 -3.97 -3.35 6.64
C GLU A 82 -3.53 -4.82 6.70
N ILE A 83 -2.57 -5.23 5.85
CA ILE A 83 -2.03 -6.60 5.89
C ILE A 83 -1.06 -6.81 7.06
N LYS A 84 -0.30 -5.78 7.45
CA LYS A 84 0.54 -5.84 8.65
C LYS A 84 -0.30 -5.96 9.91
N ASP A 85 -1.39 -5.21 9.99
CA ASP A 85 -2.30 -5.27 11.12
C ASP A 85 -3.01 -6.63 11.16
N PHE A 86 -3.46 -7.15 10.01
CA PHE A 86 -3.98 -8.52 9.89
C PHE A 86 -3.01 -9.59 10.36
N LEU A 87 -1.74 -9.52 9.95
CA LEU A 87 -0.73 -10.53 10.31
C LEU A 87 -0.27 -10.42 11.78
N LYS A 88 -0.52 -9.30 12.46
CA LYS A 88 -0.24 -9.14 13.89
C LYS A 88 -1.37 -9.66 14.78
N GLU A 89 -2.57 -9.84 14.25
CA GLU A 89 -3.69 -10.44 14.99
C GLU A 89 -3.51 -11.95 15.21
N PHE A 90 -2.58 -12.58 14.48
CA PHE A 90 -2.17 -13.97 14.64
C PHE A 90 -0.82 -14.08 15.35
#